data_AF-A0A6A3DU00-F1
#
_entry.id   AF-A0A6A3DU00-F1
#
_cell.length_a   1.000
_cell.length_b   1.000
_cell.length_c   1.000
_cell.angle_alpha   90.00
_cell.angle_beta   90.00
_cell.angle_gamma   90.00
#
_symmetry.space_group_name_H-M   'P 1'
#
loop_
_entity.id
_entity.type
_entity.pdbx_description
1 polymer ?
#
loop_
_entity_poly.entity_id
_entity_poly.type
_entity_poly.pdbx_seq_one_letter_code
_entity_poly.pdbx_strand_id
1 'polypeptide(L)'
;MYVSRSEGSFINTVSIPPSAFDELLQVFSRHYVVRSGLGRRGRPPALVVKHAALACVLHSYAAAVEAKTLSELFGIPPATLSRVLHKAGIALDKALQEIPDAQARYPSKHQRRQWARRVQEKEPLLDDVWGFIDGKNYRVQSPANADLQNAHYNC
;
A
#
# COMPACT_ATOMS: atom_id res chain seq x y z
N MET A 1 9.67 -15.20 -9.33
CA MET A 1 9.19 -13.81 -9.24
C MET A 1 10.26 -12.84 -8.74
N TYR A 2 10.76 -12.99 -7.50
CA TYR A 2 11.85 -12.13 -6.98
C TYR A 2 13.16 -12.24 -7.80
N VAL A 3 13.49 -13.43 -8.30
CA VAL A 3 14.70 -13.68 -9.09
C VAL A 3 14.60 -13.18 -10.53
N SER A 4 13.39 -13.15 -11.12
CA SER A 4 13.19 -12.79 -12.53
C SER A 4 13.07 -11.28 -12.78
N ARG A 5 12.86 -10.48 -11.73
CA ARG A 5 12.78 -9.00 -11.75
C ARG A 5 11.97 -8.37 -12.88
N SER A 6 10.97 -9.09 -13.40
CA SER A 6 10.07 -8.55 -14.43
C SER A 6 9.20 -7.46 -13.79
N GLU A 7 9.40 -6.22 -14.21
CA GLU A 7 8.79 -5.02 -13.65
C GLU A 7 7.25 -5.08 -13.69
N GLY A 8 6.68 -5.45 -14.83
CA GLY A 8 5.22 -5.59 -14.98
C GLY A 8 4.63 -6.70 -14.09
N SER A 9 5.31 -7.83 -13.95
CA SER A 9 4.86 -8.90 -13.05
C SER A 9 4.89 -8.44 -11.59
N PHE A 10 5.93 -7.71 -11.20
CA PHE A 10 6.11 -7.18 -9.85
C PHE A 10 5.02 -6.17 -9.48
N ILE A 11 4.78 -5.18 -10.35
CA ILE A 11 3.73 -4.17 -10.15
C ILE A 11 2.35 -4.84 -10.10
N ASN A 12 2.06 -5.79 -10.98
CA ASN A 12 0.76 -6.47 -10.98
C ASN A 12 0.50 -7.30 -9.71
N THR A 13 1.54 -7.65 -8.96
CA THR A 13 1.41 -8.53 -7.79
C THR A 13 1.55 -7.77 -6.48
N VAL A 14 2.47 -6.82 -6.37
CA VAL A 14 2.74 -6.08 -5.12
C VAL A 14 2.54 -4.57 -5.26
N SER A 15 2.04 -4.10 -6.41
CA SER A 15 1.71 -2.70 -6.70
C SER A 15 2.88 -1.70 -6.68
N ILE A 16 4.12 -2.17 -6.51
CA ILE A 16 5.31 -1.32 -6.47
C ILE A 16 6.43 -1.89 -7.36
N PRO A 17 7.31 -1.03 -7.91
CA PRO A 17 8.44 -1.48 -8.71
C PRO A 17 9.48 -2.25 -7.85
N PRO A 18 10.32 -3.09 -8.47
CA PRO A 18 11.32 -3.87 -7.76
C PRO A 18 12.29 -3.03 -6.90
N SER A 19 12.66 -1.83 -7.34
CA SER A 19 13.54 -0.92 -6.59
C SER A 19 12.90 -0.45 -5.29
N ALA A 20 11.66 0.05 -5.36
CA ALA A 20 10.90 0.47 -4.18
C ALA A 20 10.65 -0.70 -3.22
N PHE A 21 10.45 -1.91 -3.76
CA PHE A 21 10.33 -3.11 -2.93
C PHE A 21 11.61 -3.41 -2.16
N ASP A 22 12.79 -3.29 -2.80
CA ASP A 22 14.07 -3.54 -2.14
C ASP A 22 14.35 -2.51 -1.03
N GLU A 23 14.08 -1.23 -1.28
CA GLU A 23 14.19 -0.16 -0.28
C GLU A 23 13.26 -0.43 0.91
N LEU A 24 12.00 -0.76 0.64
CA LEU A 24 11.03 -1.12 1.66
C LEU A 24 11.48 -2.37 2.44
N LEU A 25 12.03 -3.38 1.74
CA LEU A 25 12.52 -4.61 2.35
C LEU A 25 13.66 -4.37 3.33
N GLN A 26 14.56 -3.43 3.05
CA GLN A 26 15.66 -3.09 3.94
C GLN A 26 15.15 -2.59 5.30
N VAL A 27 14.15 -1.70 5.29
CA VAL A 27 13.55 -1.13 6.50
C VAL A 27 12.63 -2.15 7.18
N PHE A 28 11.75 -2.80 6.41
CA PHE A 28 10.86 -3.86 6.88
C PHE A 28 11.62 -4.96 7.62
N SER A 29 12.81 -5.34 7.13
CA SER A 29 13.62 -6.39 7.72
C SER A 29 14.10 -6.09 9.14
N ARG A 30 14.18 -4.82 9.53
CA ARG A 30 14.53 -4.39 10.90
C ARG A 30 13.37 -4.62 11.86
N HIS A 31 12.14 -4.48 11.38
CA HIS A 31 10.90 -4.58 12.17
C HIS A 31 10.30 -5.99 12.16
N TYR A 32 10.50 -6.75 11.10
CA TYR A 32 10.00 -8.12 10.98
C TYR A 32 10.92 -9.12 11.68
N VAL A 33 10.75 -9.25 13.00
CA VAL A 33 11.49 -10.22 13.81
C VAL A 33 10.80 -11.58 13.73
N VAL A 34 11.37 -12.46 12.91
CA VAL A 34 11.08 -13.90 12.99
C VAL A 34 11.74 -14.40 14.26
N ARG A 35 10.97 -14.66 15.31
CA ARG A 35 11.45 -15.43 16.47
C ARG A 35 11.74 -16.85 15.98
N SER A 36 12.91 -17.09 15.40
CA SER A 36 13.48 -18.43 15.36
C SER A 36 13.74 -18.79 16.81
N GLY A 37 12.96 -19.72 17.33
CA GLY A 37 13.31 -20.33 18.61
C GLY A 37 14.55 -21.17 18.40
N LEU A 38 15.74 -20.59 18.52
CA LEU A 38 16.96 -21.34 18.81
C LEU A 38 16.66 -22.17 20.07
N GLY A 39 16.40 -23.47 19.89
CA GLY A 39 16.10 -24.41 20.97
C GLY A 39 14.64 -24.85 21.17
N ARG A 40 13.66 -24.41 20.36
CA ARG A 40 12.30 -24.97 20.43
C ARG A 40 12.10 -26.09 19.40
N ARG A 41 11.88 -27.33 19.87
CA ARG A 41 11.46 -28.45 19.01
C ARG A 41 10.07 -28.16 18.44
N GLY A 42 9.99 -27.88 17.13
CA GLY A 42 8.75 -27.63 16.40
C GLY A 42 8.99 -27.28 14.92
N ARG A 43 7.94 -27.32 14.09
CA ARG A 43 8.02 -26.93 12.68
C ARG A 43 8.51 -25.47 12.58
N PRO A 44 9.53 -25.16 11.76
CA PRO A 44 10.01 -23.80 11.60
C PRO A 44 8.88 -22.85 11.18
N PRO A 45 8.95 -21.54 11.51
CA PRO A 45 7.95 -20.57 11.07
C PRO A 45 7.76 -20.66 9.56
N ALA A 46 6.51 -20.71 9.08
CA ALA A 46 6.22 -20.98 7.67
C ALA A 46 6.78 -19.92 6.69
N LEU A 47 7.21 -18.76 7.18
CA LEU A 47 7.80 -17.70 6.38
C LEU A 47 8.97 -17.02 7.11
N VAL A 48 10.07 -17.75 7.27
CA VAL A 48 11.36 -17.20 7.78
C VAL A 48 11.95 -16.18 6.80
N VAL A 49 11.59 -16.29 5.53
CA VAL A 49 12.10 -15.49 4.43
C VAL A 49 11.39 -14.13 4.39
N LYS A 50 12.09 -13.08 4.81
CA LYS A 50 11.52 -11.73 5.00
C LYS A 50 10.94 -11.12 3.71
N HIS A 51 11.57 -11.33 2.56
CA HIS A 51 11.05 -10.85 1.28
C HIS A 51 9.73 -11.53 0.90
N ALA A 52 9.57 -12.81 1.22
CA ALA A 52 8.31 -13.52 0.97
C ALA A 52 7.21 -13.01 1.91
N ALA A 53 7.54 -12.67 3.17
CA ALA A 53 6.59 -12.06 4.10
C ALA A 53 6.14 -10.66 3.66
N LEU A 54 7.07 -9.85 3.16
CA LEU A 54 6.75 -8.53 2.59
C LEU A 54 5.87 -8.66 1.33
N ALA A 55 6.24 -9.55 0.40
CA ALA A 55 5.44 -9.80 -0.80
C ALA A 55 4.03 -10.29 -0.47
N CYS A 56 3.89 -11.14 0.55
CA CYS A 56 2.61 -11.67 1.00
C CYS A 56 1.68 -10.58 1.53
N VAL A 57 2.17 -9.68 2.38
CA VAL A 57 1.35 -8.59 2.91
C VAL A 57 1.02 -7.56 1.83
N LEU A 58 1.95 -7.22 0.94
CA LEU A 58 1.68 -6.30 -0.16
C LEU A 58 0.67 -6.88 -1.14
N HIS A 59 0.78 -8.16 -1.49
CA HIS A 59 -0.20 -8.82 -2.36
C HIS A 59 -1.60 -8.82 -1.76
N SER A 60 -1.72 -8.98 -0.43
CA SER A 60 -3.01 -8.92 0.26
C SER A 60 -3.68 -7.54 0.22
N TYR A 61 -2.92 -6.47 -0.01
CA TYR A 61 -3.45 -5.12 -0.20
C TYR A 61 -3.66 -4.77 -1.69
N ALA A 62 -2.79 -5.28 -2.56
CA ALA A 62 -2.80 -4.99 -3.99
C ALA A 62 -3.99 -5.61 -4.73
N ALA A 63 -4.44 -6.78 -4.28
CA ALA A 63 -5.44 -7.55 -4.99
C ALA A 63 -6.56 -8.02 -4.05
N ALA A 64 -7.80 -8.01 -4.55
CA ALA A 64 -8.97 -8.56 -3.85
C ALA A 64 -8.93 -10.10 -3.89
N VAL A 65 -7.92 -10.68 -3.23
CA VAL A 65 -7.65 -12.11 -3.27
C VAL A 65 -8.20 -12.75 -2.01
N GLU A 66 -8.98 -13.81 -2.16
CA GLU A 66 -9.44 -14.61 -1.03
C GLU A 66 -8.26 -15.21 -0.26
N ALA A 67 -8.38 -15.29 1.06
CA ALA A 67 -7.34 -15.83 1.93
C ALA A 67 -6.92 -17.26 1.54
N LYS A 68 -7.81 -18.03 0.90
CA LYS A 68 -7.53 -19.37 0.39
C LYS A 68 -6.52 -19.33 -0.77
N THR A 69 -6.75 -18.47 -1.76
CA THR A 69 -5.84 -18.30 -2.91
C THR A 69 -4.46 -17.79 -2.47
N LEU A 70 -4.41 -16.85 -1.52
CA LEU A 70 -3.16 -16.42 -0.89
C LEU A 70 -2.45 -17.58 -0.15
N SER A 71 -3.21 -18.42 0.54
CA SER A 71 -2.66 -19.59 1.26
C SER A 71 -2.03 -20.59 0.30
N GLU A 72 -2.69 -20.85 -0.82
CA GLU A 72 -2.20 -21.75 -1.89
C GLU A 72 -0.95 -21.17 -2.57
N LEU A 73 -0.98 -19.87 -2.93
CA LEU A 73 0.13 -19.19 -3.60
C LEU A 73 1.44 -19.23 -2.78
N PHE A 74 1.32 -19.06 -1.46
CA PHE A 74 2.48 -19.08 -0.56
C PHE A 74 2.75 -20.46 0.07
N GLY A 75 1.90 -21.46 -0.17
CA GLY A 75 2.03 -22.80 0.42
C GLY A 75 1.87 -22.84 1.95
N ILE A 76 1.08 -21.92 2.51
CA ILE A 76 0.93 -21.70 3.95
C ILE A 76 -0.51 -22.01 4.39
N PRO A 77 -0.75 -22.79 5.46
CA PRO A 77 -2.11 -23.01 5.96
C PRO A 77 -2.81 -21.69 6.34
N PRO A 78 -4.14 -21.53 6.13
CA PRO A 78 -4.85 -20.27 6.36
C PRO A 78 -4.66 -19.64 7.75
N ALA A 79 -4.69 -20.47 8.81
CA ALA A 79 -4.44 -20.01 10.18
C ALA A 79 -2.99 -19.53 10.41
N THR A 80 -2.05 -19.99 9.59
CA THR A 80 -0.66 -19.52 9.59
C THR A 80 -0.51 -18.26 8.75
N LEU A 81 -1.19 -18.19 7.61
CA LEU A 81 -1.23 -17.00 6.75
C LEU A 81 -1.74 -15.79 7.53
N SER A 82 -2.85 -15.92 8.26
CA SER A 82 -3.40 -14.82 9.08
C SER A 82 -2.38 -14.27 10.09
N ARG A 83 -1.65 -15.16 10.78
CA ARG A 83 -0.59 -14.76 11.72
C ARG A 83 0.61 -14.10 11.04
N VAL A 84 0.96 -14.56 9.84
CA VAL A 84 2.03 -13.95 9.02
C VAL A 84 1.61 -12.55 8.60
N LEU A 85 0.42 -12.39 8.02
CA LEU A 85 -0.13 -11.11 7.57
C LEU A 85 -0.23 -10.11 8.71
N HIS A 86 -0.71 -10.53 9.88
CA HIS A 86 -0.78 -9.63 11.03
C HIS A 86 0.60 -9.11 11.46
N LYS A 87 1.59 -10.00 11.59
CA LYS A 87 2.96 -9.60 11.96
C LYS A 87 3.65 -8.78 10.88
N ALA A 88 3.45 -9.15 9.62
CA ALA A 88 4.00 -8.44 8.48
C ALA A 88 3.36 -7.05 8.36
N GLY A 89 2.06 -6.91 8.60
CA GLY A 89 1.36 -5.62 8.64
C GLY A 89 1.93 -4.67 9.69
N ILE A 90 2.19 -5.15 10.91
CA ILE A 90 2.84 -4.34 11.96
C ILE A 90 4.24 -3.89 11.55
N ALA A 91 5.04 -4.80 10.95
CA ALA A 91 6.38 -4.46 10.49
C ALA A 91 6.36 -3.50 9.30
N LEU A 92 5.39 -3.65 8.40
CA LEU A 92 5.18 -2.80 7.25
C LEU A 92 4.78 -1.39 7.68
N ASP A 93 3.82 -1.25 8.60
CA ASP A 93 3.41 0.07 9.14
C ASP A 93 4.60 0.85 9.71
N LYS A 94 5.44 0.21 10.52
CA LYS A 94 6.67 0.81 11.04
C LYS A 94 7.66 1.18 9.94
N ALA A 95 7.81 0.33 8.93
CA ALA A 95 8.71 0.60 7.82
C ALA A 95 8.25 1.80 6.98
N LEU A 96 6.95 1.94 6.72
CA LEU A 96 6.37 3.06 5.98
C LEU A 96 6.50 4.38 6.75
N GLN A 97 6.46 4.35 8.09
CA GLN A 97 6.69 5.55 8.91
C GLN A 97 8.14 6.07 8.80
N GLU A 98 9.12 5.18 8.64
CA GLU A 98 10.53 5.54 8.50
C GLU A 98 10.91 6.02 7.10
N ILE A 99 10.19 5.60 6.06
CA ILE A 99 10.48 5.97 4.67
C ILE A 99 9.81 7.32 4.36
N PRO A 100 10.57 8.41 4.15
CA PRO A 100 9.98 9.74 3.91
C PRO A 100 9.02 9.77 2.72
N ASP A 101 9.34 9.02 1.66
CA ASP A 101 8.56 8.97 0.42
C ASP A 101 7.26 8.16 0.56
N ALA A 102 7.15 7.34 1.60
CA ALA A 102 5.93 6.60 1.93
C ALA A 102 4.96 7.40 2.81
N GLN A 103 5.39 8.55 3.35
CA GLN A 103 4.55 9.35 4.23
C GLN A 103 3.52 10.16 3.44
N ALA A 104 2.24 9.98 3.77
CA ALA A 104 1.17 10.86 3.32
C ALA A 104 1.28 12.21 4.03
N ARG A 105 2.03 13.15 3.44
CA ARG A 105 2.21 14.50 3.99
C ARG A 105 1.23 15.48 3.35
N TYR A 106 0.52 16.23 4.19
CA TYR A 106 -0.29 17.33 3.69
C TYR A 106 0.60 18.46 3.18
N PRO A 107 0.30 19.02 2.00
CA PRO A 107 0.99 20.20 1.50
C PRO A 107 0.82 21.40 2.44
N SER A 108 1.84 22.25 2.49
CA SER A 108 1.79 23.51 3.25
C SER A 108 0.64 24.40 2.77
N LYS A 109 0.22 25.36 3.60
CA LYS A 109 -0.85 26.33 3.23
C LYS A 109 -0.51 27.10 1.95
N HIS A 110 0.77 27.43 1.75
CA HIS A 110 1.24 28.10 0.55
C HIS A 110 1.10 27.19 -0.69
N GLN A 111 1.57 25.94 -0.61
CA GLN A 111 1.45 24.96 -1.69
C GLN A 111 -0.02 24.70 -2.04
N ARG A 112 -0.89 24.53 -1.04
CA ARG A 112 -2.34 24.36 -1.27
C ARG A 112 -2.95 25.51 -2.05
N ARG A 113 -2.67 26.76 -1.67
CA ARG A 113 -3.15 27.93 -2.42
C ARG A 113 -2.62 27.98 -3.85
N GLN A 114 -1.34 27.66 -4.03
CA GLN A 114 -0.73 27.63 -5.36
C GLN A 114 -1.36 26.55 -6.24
N TRP A 115 -1.60 25.36 -5.69
CA TRP A 115 -2.23 24.26 -6.40
C TRP A 115 -3.70 24.53 -6.68
N ALA A 116 -4.44 25.12 -5.74
CA ALA A 116 -5.82 25.53 -5.95
C ALA A 116 -5.98 26.51 -7.12
N ARG A 117 -5.08 27.49 -7.22
CA ARG A 117 -5.07 28.41 -8.38
C ARG A 117 -4.86 27.67 -9.69
N ARG A 118 -3.95 26.70 -9.74
CA ARG A 118 -3.69 25.90 -10.95
C ARG A 118 -4.88 25.01 -11.33
N VAL A 119 -5.58 24.46 -10.33
CA VAL A 119 -6.81 23.70 -10.57
C VAL A 119 -7.88 24.62 -11.14
N GLN A 120 -8.09 25.80 -10.55
CA GLN A 120 -9.07 26.78 -11.01
C GLN A 120 -8.75 27.36 -12.39
N GLU A 121 -7.46 27.51 -12.74
CA GLU A 121 -7.02 27.89 -14.09
C GLU A 121 -7.45 26.84 -15.14
N LYS A 122 -7.43 25.55 -14.79
CA LYS A 122 -7.83 24.45 -15.67
C LYS A 122 -9.34 24.23 -15.67
N GLU A 123 -9.95 24.29 -14.49
CA GLU A 123 -11.36 24.03 -14.21
C GLU A 123 -11.96 25.21 -13.43
N PRO A 124 -12.44 26.27 -14.11
CA PRO A 124 -12.89 27.51 -13.46
C PRO A 124 -14.07 27.36 -12.50
N LEU A 125 -14.81 26.26 -12.62
CA LEU A 125 -15.94 25.92 -11.75
C LEU A 125 -15.49 25.43 -10.37
N LEU A 126 -14.24 25.00 -10.22
CA LEU A 126 -13.69 24.53 -8.96
C LEU A 126 -13.02 25.69 -8.20
N ASP A 127 -13.50 25.98 -6.99
CA ASP A 127 -12.94 27.01 -6.11
C ASP A 127 -12.33 26.40 -4.84
N ASP A 128 -11.15 26.88 -4.45
CA ASP A 128 -10.34 26.39 -3.32
C ASP A 128 -10.04 24.87 -3.31
N VAL A 129 -10.11 24.20 -4.46
CA VAL A 129 -9.78 22.77 -4.62
C VAL A 129 -8.32 22.62 -5.06
N TRP A 130 -7.47 22.01 -4.22
CA TRP A 130 -6.03 21.83 -4.51
C TRP A 130 -5.64 20.38 -4.86
N GLY A 131 -6.58 19.44 -4.76
CA GLY A 131 -6.34 18.02 -5.05
C GLY A 131 -7.61 17.20 -4.86
N PHE A 132 -7.60 15.98 -5.39
CA PHE A 132 -8.68 15.02 -5.27
C PHE A 132 -8.16 13.73 -4.60
N ILE A 133 -9.06 12.98 -3.97
CA ILE A 133 -8.79 11.65 -3.44
C ILE A 133 -9.72 10.69 -4.17
N ASP A 134 -9.16 9.93 -5.09
CA ASP A 134 -9.89 8.85 -5.77
C ASP A 134 -9.80 7.54 -4.96
N GLY A 135 -10.78 6.65 -5.11
CA GLY A 135 -10.78 5.32 -4.48
C GLY A 135 -11.49 5.21 -3.13
N LYS A 136 -12.28 6.21 -2.71
CA LYS A 136 -13.17 6.08 -1.54
C LYS A 136 -14.57 6.64 -1.80
N ASN A 137 -15.56 5.74 -1.80
CA ASN A 137 -16.98 6.08 -1.82
C ASN A 137 -17.43 6.55 -0.42
N TYR A 138 -16.99 7.74 -0.02
CA TYR A 138 -17.61 8.41 1.11
C TYR A 138 -19.02 8.85 0.72
N ARG A 139 -19.98 8.71 1.64
CA ARG A 139 -21.29 9.35 1.48
C ARG A 139 -21.11 10.85 1.57
N VAL A 140 -20.89 11.49 0.42
CA VAL A 140 -20.93 12.94 0.28
C VAL A 140 -22.36 13.39 0.07
N GLN A 141 -22.66 14.57 0.60
CA GLN A 141 -23.94 15.24 0.42
C GLN A 141 -24.20 15.42 -1.08
N SER A 142 -25.42 15.11 -1.54
CA SER A 142 -25.77 15.26 -2.96
C SER A 142 -25.53 16.72 -3.38
N PRO A 143 -24.67 16.98 -4.38
CA PRO A 143 -24.39 18.35 -4.78
C PRO A 143 -25.66 18.99 -5.36
N ALA A 144 -25.94 20.22 -4.96
CA ALA A 144 -27.10 20.97 -5.43
C ALA A 144 -26.98 21.41 -6.91
N ASN A 145 -25.76 21.33 -7.48
CA ASN A 145 -25.46 21.76 -8.84
C ASN A 145 -24.72 20.63 -9.59
N ALA A 146 -25.34 20.13 -10.65
CA ALA A 146 -24.82 19.05 -11.48
C ALA A 146 -23.55 19.46 -12.24
N ASP A 147 -23.39 20.74 -12.58
CA ASP A 147 -22.21 21.22 -13.31
C ASP A 147 -20.96 21.20 -12.43
N LEU A 148 -21.11 21.56 -11.15
CA LEU A 148 -20.03 21.43 -10.15
C LEU A 148 -19.68 19.96 -9.92
N GLN A 149 -20.68 19.07 -9.89
CA GLN A 149 -20.44 17.64 -9.76
C GLN A 149 -19.62 17.11 -10.94
N ASN A 150 -19.98 17.47 -12.17
CA ASN A 150 -19.28 17.02 -13.37
C ASN A 150 -17.83 17.51 -13.44
N ALA A 151 -17.57 18.75 -12.98
CA ALA A 151 -16.23 19.30 -12.90
C ALA A 151 -15.30 18.46 -11.99
N HIS A 152 -15.82 17.85 -10.92
CA HIS A 152 -15.04 16.98 -10.05
C HIS A 152 -14.64 15.64 -10.68
N TYR A 153 -15.37 15.15 -11.68
CA TYR A 153 -15.10 13.84 -12.33
C TYR A 153 -14.30 13.97 -13.63
N ASN A 154 -14.30 15.13 -14.28
CA ASN A 154 -13.69 15.33 -15.60
C ASN A 154 -12.31 16.01 -15.57
N CYS A 155 -11.68 16.11 -14.39
CA CYS A 155 -10.37 16.74 -14.18
C CYS A 155 -9.20 16.04 -14.89
#